data_AF-A0A2V5QXI0-F1
#
_entry.id   AF-A0A2V5QXI0-F1
#
_cell.length_a   1.000
_cell.length_b   1.000
_cell.length_c   1.000
_cell.angle_alpha   90.00
_cell.angle_beta   90.00
_cell.angle_gamma   90.00
#
_symmetry.space_group_name_H-M   'P 1'
#
loop_
_entity.id
_entity.type
_entity.pdbx_description
1 polymer ?
#
loop_
_entity_poly.entity_id
_entity_poly.type
_entity_poly.pdbx_seq_one_letter_code
_entity_poly.pdbx_strand_id
1 'polypeptide(L)'
;MPDDAPLTCPRCNVPLKEVRTSGGVLYACGGCGGRAVTIELLRKRFTAESINPLWLHAVRGEGRFGLTCPSCRQPMIDVALSDRAEINVDVCQHCHLIWFDAHEVDTLVPRQPPPRAPELPQKAREMLAMAEVERLSKQAEGSDSDSAPPEELWKQIAACFGLPVEFDEPEEQRKPWTTWLLSAAIICASLLAFPRLLEAVRHFGLIPAQATRLYGLTFVTSFFVHAGIIHLVGNMY
;
A
#
# COMPACT_ATOMS: atom_id res chain seq x y z
N MET A 1 24.11 -9.46 16.62
CA MET A 1 24.86 -8.23 16.30
C MET A 1 25.76 -8.61 15.13
N PRO A 2 25.48 -8.21 13.88
CA PRO A 2 26.37 -8.56 12.78
C PRO A 2 27.59 -7.63 12.84
N ASP A 3 28.73 -8.26 13.17
CA ASP A 3 30.12 -7.88 13.00
C ASP A 3 30.49 -6.40 12.77
N ASP A 4 31.27 -5.86 13.72
CA ASP A 4 32.13 -4.66 13.60
C ASP A 4 33.29 -4.89 12.59
N ALA A 5 32.99 -5.45 11.41
CA ALA A 5 33.97 -5.56 10.35
C ALA A 5 34.22 -4.15 9.78
N PRO A 6 35.47 -3.65 9.79
CA PRO A 6 35.77 -2.32 9.27
C PRO A 6 35.51 -2.28 7.76
N LEU A 7 34.57 -1.42 7.33
CA LEU A 7 34.27 -1.19 5.93
C LEU A 7 35.55 -0.77 5.19
N THR A 8 35.84 -1.40 4.06
CA THR A 8 37.09 -1.20 3.31
C THR A 8 36.80 -0.50 1.99
N CYS A 9 37.59 0.52 1.64
CA CYS A 9 37.40 1.25 0.39
C CYS A 9 37.57 0.32 -0.83
N PRO A 10 36.61 0.26 -1.77
CA PRO A 10 36.69 -0.63 -2.93
C PRO A 10 37.79 -0.24 -3.94
N ARG A 11 38.30 1.00 -3.87
CA ARG A 11 39.33 1.53 -4.78
C ARG A 11 40.73 1.46 -4.17
N CYS A 12 40.88 1.89 -2.92
CA CYS A 12 42.18 1.99 -2.23
C CYS A 12 42.49 0.81 -1.32
N ASN A 13 41.50 -0.04 -1.02
CA ASN A 13 41.59 -1.13 -0.05
C ASN A 13 42.09 -0.69 1.35
N VAL A 14 41.79 0.55 1.74
CA VAL A 14 42.06 1.12 3.07
C VAL A 14 40.79 1.14 3.92
N PRO A 15 40.87 1.03 5.26
CA PRO A 15 39.70 1.13 6.12
C PRO A 15 39.05 2.51 6.00
N LEU A 16 37.72 2.52 5.89
CA LEU A 16 36.93 3.75 5.86
C LEU A 16 36.77 4.31 7.27
N LYS A 17 36.83 5.63 7.38
CA LYS A 17 36.60 6.34 8.65
C LYS A 17 35.14 6.73 8.76
N GLU A 18 34.50 6.36 9.87
CA GLU A 18 33.17 6.84 10.21
C GLU A 18 33.20 8.36 10.50
N VAL A 19 32.33 9.10 9.84
CA VAL A 19 32.12 10.54 10.02
C VAL A 19 30.65 10.78 10.34
N ARG A 20 30.38 11.33 11.53
CA ARG A 20 29.02 11.68 11.96
C ARG A 20 28.65 13.07 11.47
N THR A 21 27.52 13.20 10.80
CA THR A 21 26.95 14.46 10.34
C THR A 21 25.60 14.73 11.00
N SER A 22 25.08 15.96 10.89
CA SER A 22 23.75 16.31 11.42
C SER A 22 22.58 15.49 10.86
N GLY A 23 22.78 14.74 9.76
CA GLY A 23 21.75 13.90 9.14
C GLY A 23 21.92 12.40 9.34
N GLY A 24 23.06 11.96 9.90
CA GLY A 24 23.43 10.55 10.02
C GLY A 24 24.92 10.30 9.79
N VAL A 25 25.26 9.03 9.56
CA VAL A 25 26.64 8.54 9.47
C VAL A 25 27.05 8.38 8.01
N LEU A 26 28.25 8.86 7.65
CA LEU A 26 28.90 8.57 6.37
C LEU A 26 30.29 7.97 6.61
N TYR A 27 30.79 7.20 5.65
CA TYR A 27 32.11 6.60 5.73
C TYR A 27 33.02 7.22 4.67
N ALA A 28 34.13 7.81 5.07
CA ALA A 28 35.05 8.50 4.19
C ALA A 28 36.39 7.76 4.06
N CYS A 29 36.90 7.68 2.84
CA CYS A 29 38.22 7.16 2.55
C CYS A 29 39.27 8.27 2.65
N GLY A 30 40.30 8.10 3.48
CA GLY A 30 41.41 9.06 3.60
C GLY A 30 42.40 9.03 2.43
N GLY A 31 42.36 8.01 1.57
CA GLY A 31 43.22 7.86 0.39
C GLY A 31 42.64 8.55 -0.85
N CYS A 32 41.58 7.97 -1.43
CA CYS A 32 40.95 8.52 -2.63
C CYS A 32 39.90 9.62 -2.40
N GLY A 33 39.50 9.91 -1.15
CA GLY A 33 38.42 10.86 -0.87
C GLY A 33 36.99 10.35 -1.13
N GLY A 34 36.83 9.10 -1.59
CA GLY A 34 35.53 8.49 -1.83
C GLY A 34 34.69 8.32 -0.55
N ARG A 35 33.37 8.32 -0.71
CA ARG A 35 32.42 8.31 0.41
C ARG A 35 31.36 7.23 0.22
N ALA A 36 31.10 6.47 1.28
CA ALA A 36 29.96 5.57 1.35
C ALA A 36 28.86 6.17 2.23
N VAL A 37 27.64 6.19 1.72
CA VAL A 37 26.46 6.71 2.41
C VAL A 37 25.27 5.77 2.24
N THR A 38 24.38 5.75 3.22
CA THR A 38 23.12 5.02 3.09
C THR A 38 22.09 5.86 2.34
N ILE A 39 21.14 5.19 1.67
CA ILE A 39 20.02 5.86 0.99
C ILE A 39 19.22 6.78 1.94
N GLU A 40 19.10 6.40 3.22
CA GLU A 40 18.38 7.18 4.22
C GLU A 40 19.06 8.51 4.55
N LEU A 41 20.40 8.56 4.51
CA LEU A 41 21.12 9.81 4.67
C LEU A 41 20.90 10.74 3.45
N LEU A 42 20.83 10.17 2.24
CA LEU A 42 20.56 10.95 1.03
C LEU A 42 19.14 11.50 1.01
N ARG A 43 18.13 10.70 1.37
CA ARG A 43 16.73 11.15 1.48
C ARG A 43 16.53 12.33 2.43
N LYS A 44 17.37 12.45 3.47
CA LYS A 44 17.36 13.58 4.40
C LYS A 44 18.03 14.84 3.86
N ARG A 45 18.93 14.73 2.87
CA ARG A 45 19.77 15.83 2.37
C ARG A 45 19.32 16.37 1.01
N PHE A 46 18.76 15.52 0.17
CA PHE A 46 18.35 15.84 -1.19
C PHE A 46 16.83 15.80 -1.34
N THR A 47 16.30 16.41 -2.40
CA THR A 47 14.86 16.34 -2.73
C THR A 47 14.51 14.93 -3.22
N ALA A 48 13.25 14.52 -3.02
CA ALA A 48 12.74 13.26 -3.56
C ALA A 48 12.88 13.19 -5.09
N GLU A 49 12.73 14.32 -5.78
CA GLU A 49 12.91 14.46 -7.22
C GLU A 49 14.33 14.10 -7.69
N SER A 50 15.36 14.29 -6.85
CA SER A 50 16.75 13.94 -7.20
C SER A 50 17.12 12.51 -6.81
N ILE A 51 16.50 11.95 -5.76
CA ILE A 51 16.84 10.60 -5.26
C ILE A 51 16.02 9.50 -5.92
N ASN A 52 14.76 9.76 -6.26
CA ASN A 52 13.87 8.75 -6.82
C ASN A 52 14.32 8.22 -8.20
N PRO A 53 14.77 9.07 -9.15
CA PRO A 53 15.29 8.59 -10.44
C PRO A 53 16.49 7.67 -10.25
N LEU A 54 17.45 8.06 -9.39
CA LEU A 54 18.61 7.23 -9.05
C LEU A 54 18.19 5.84 -8.53
N TRP A 55 17.25 5.81 -7.58
CA TRP A 55 16.81 4.54 -7.02
C TRP A 55 16.09 3.67 -8.05
N LEU A 56 15.30 4.30 -8.91
CA LEU A 56 14.55 3.61 -9.96
C LEU A 56 15.50 2.98 -11.00
N HIS A 57 16.51 3.72 -11.48
CA HIS A 57 17.51 3.19 -12.40
C HIS A 57 18.36 2.08 -11.77
N ALA A 58 18.74 2.25 -10.50
CA ALA A 58 19.47 1.22 -9.76
C ALA A 58 18.64 -0.06 -9.63
N VAL A 59 17.36 0.01 -9.26
CA VAL A 59 16.48 -1.17 -9.11
C VAL A 59 16.18 -1.84 -10.45
N ARG A 60 16.07 -1.07 -11.54
CA ARG A 60 15.84 -1.62 -12.89
C ARG A 60 17.06 -2.29 -13.51
N GLY A 61 18.26 -2.08 -12.94
CA GLY A 61 19.50 -2.65 -13.48
C GLY A 61 20.01 -1.91 -14.72
N GLU A 62 19.60 -0.66 -14.92
CA GLU A 62 19.96 0.15 -16.10
C GLU A 62 21.33 0.83 -15.92
N GLY A 63 22.37 0.04 -15.71
CA GLY A 63 23.71 0.55 -15.38
C GLY A 63 24.81 -0.48 -15.58
N ARG A 64 26.06 -0.07 -15.43
CA ARG A 64 27.23 -0.96 -15.56
C ARG A 64 27.66 -1.45 -14.19
N PHE A 65 28.02 -2.73 -14.05
CA PHE A 65 28.60 -3.20 -12.80
C PHE A 65 30.07 -2.81 -12.73
N GLY A 66 30.46 -2.10 -11.66
CA GLY A 66 31.80 -1.55 -11.52
C GLY A 66 32.45 -2.00 -10.21
N LEU A 67 32.07 -1.35 -9.11
CA LEU A 67 32.72 -1.54 -7.81
C LEU A 67 32.14 -2.69 -7.00
N THR A 68 32.92 -3.18 -6.04
CA THR A 68 32.45 -4.16 -5.05
C THR A 68 31.97 -3.43 -3.80
N CYS A 69 30.81 -3.80 -3.26
CA CYS A 69 30.26 -3.14 -2.09
C CYS A 69 31.17 -3.30 -0.86
N PRO A 70 31.56 -2.21 -0.19
CA PRO A 70 32.44 -2.28 0.99
C PRO A 70 31.78 -2.92 2.22
N SER A 71 30.45 -3.08 2.21
CA SER A 71 29.68 -3.69 3.30
C SER A 71 29.38 -5.17 3.03
N CYS A 72 28.69 -5.48 1.94
CA CYS A 72 28.23 -6.86 1.66
C CYS A 72 29.03 -7.60 0.58
N ARG A 73 30.04 -6.96 -0.01
CA ARG A 73 30.91 -7.53 -1.06
C ARG A 73 30.18 -7.96 -2.36
N GLN A 74 28.93 -7.53 -2.55
CA GLN A 74 28.18 -7.72 -3.80
C GLN A 74 28.58 -6.65 -4.84
N PRO A 75 28.48 -6.94 -6.15
CA PRO A 75 28.74 -5.94 -7.19
C PRO A 75 27.76 -4.78 -7.09
N MET A 76 28.27 -3.57 -7.26
CA MET A 76 27.50 -2.33 -7.30
C MET A 76 27.23 -1.94 -8.75
N ILE A 77 26.08 -1.31 -8.97
CA ILE A 77 25.66 -0.80 -10.27
C ILE A 77 25.92 0.70 -10.36
N ASP A 78 26.61 1.12 -11.40
CA ASP A 78 26.89 2.51 -11.76
C ASP A 78 25.66 3.15 -12.41
N VAL A 79 25.14 4.22 -11.77
CA VAL A 79 23.89 4.89 -12.13
C VAL A 79 24.08 6.41 -12.09
N ALA A 80 23.57 7.11 -13.10
CA ALA A 80 23.55 8.57 -13.10
C ALA A 80 22.58 9.12 -12.03
N LEU A 81 23.08 10.01 -11.17
CA LEU A 81 22.29 10.70 -10.14
C LEU A 81 21.34 11.75 -10.73
N SER A 82 21.68 12.33 -11.89
CA SER A 82 20.85 13.29 -12.59
C SER A 82 21.17 13.31 -14.08
N ASP A 83 20.15 13.49 -14.94
CA ASP A 83 20.37 13.71 -16.38
C ASP A 83 21.12 15.03 -16.67
N ARG A 84 21.11 15.98 -15.72
CA ARG A 84 21.67 17.34 -15.90
C ARG A 84 23.08 17.49 -15.35
N ALA A 85 23.46 16.66 -14.40
CA ALA A 85 24.79 16.67 -13.79
C ALA A 85 25.39 15.30 -14.06
N GLU A 86 26.54 15.25 -14.74
CA GLU A 86 27.31 14.03 -15.05
C GLU A 86 27.91 13.39 -13.78
N ILE A 87 27.09 13.24 -12.74
CA ILE A 87 27.43 12.61 -11.48
C ILE A 87 26.88 11.20 -11.58
N ASN A 88 27.77 10.26 -11.83
CA ASN A 88 27.50 8.85 -11.71
C ASN A 88 27.72 8.45 -10.25
N VAL A 89 27.06 7.40 -9.78
CA VAL A 89 27.32 6.83 -8.46
C VAL A 89 27.08 5.33 -8.49
N ASP A 90 27.88 4.59 -7.74
CA ASP A 90 27.70 3.17 -7.59
C ASP A 90 26.67 2.88 -6.47
N VAL A 91 25.66 2.05 -6.77
CA VAL A 91 24.61 1.67 -5.83
C VAL A 91 24.65 0.16 -5.59
N CYS A 92 24.64 -0.25 -4.32
CA CYS A 92 24.50 -1.65 -3.96
C CYS A 92 23.02 -2.02 -3.84
N GLN A 93 22.53 -2.90 -4.72
CA GLN A 93 21.15 -3.38 -4.70
C GLN A 93 20.84 -4.28 -3.49
N HIS A 94 21.85 -4.85 -2.82
CA HIS A 94 21.65 -5.79 -1.72
C HIS A 94 21.52 -5.10 -0.35
N CYS A 95 22.40 -4.13 -0.06
CA CYS A 95 22.42 -3.43 1.24
C CYS A 95 22.10 -1.93 1.13
N HIS A 96 21.76 -1.44 -0.06
CA HIS A 96 21.35 -0.06 -0.34
C HIS A 96 22.40 1.00 0.03
N LEU A 97 23.67 0.58 0.07
CA LEU A 97 24.81 1.47 0.26
C LEU A 97 25.19 2.11 -1.07
N ILE A 98 25.46 3.40 -1.05
CA ILE A 98 25.79 4.20 -2.23
C ILE A 98 27.22 4.71 -2.06
N TRP A 99 28.03 4.57 -3.11
CA TRP A 99 29.41 5.01 -3.16
C TRP A 99 29.55 6.20 -4.11
N PHE A 100 30.24 7.23 -3.62
CA PHE A 100 30.61 8.43 -4.37
C PHE A 100 32.12 8.49 -4.50
N ASP A 101 32.63 8.68 -5.72
CA ASP A 101 34.03 9.00 -5.96
C ASP A 101 34.33 10.48 -5.65
N ALA A 102 35.60 10.82 -5.43
CA ALA A 102 35.98 12.17 -4.96
C ALA A 102 35.48 13.31 -5.86
N HIS A 103 35.52 13.13 -7.19
CA HIS A 103 35.09 14.15 -8.15
C HIS A 103 33.57 14.39 -8.12
N GLU A 104 32.80 13.38 -7.74
CA GLU A 104 31.33 13.43 -7.68
C GLU A 104 30.87 14.20 -6.44
N VAL A 105 31.59 14.04 -5.33
CA VAL A 105 31.27 14.72 -4.06
C VAL A 105 31.39 16.24 -4.17
N ASP A 106 32.39 16.74 -4.91
CA ASP A 106 32.65 18.18 -5.05
C ASP A 106 31.58 18.90 -5.89
N THR A 107 30.83 18.15 -6.70
CA THR A 107 29.76 18.68 -7.56
C THR A 107 28.42 18.78 -6.82
N LEU A 108 28.30 18.18 -5.63
CA LEU A 108 27.06 18.20 -4.85
C LEU A 108 26.87 19.53 -4.13
N VAL A 109 25.96 20.36 -4.64
CA VAL A 109 25.52 21.58 -3.95
C VAL A 109 24.53 21.20 -2.84
N PRO A 110 24.82 21.49 -1.56
CA PRO A 110 23.88 21.24 -0.48
C PRO A 110 22.58 22.01 -0.72
N ARG A 111 21.44 21.35 -0.56
CA ARG A 111 20.13 22.00 -0.59
C ARG A 111 20.13 23.13 0.43
N GLN A 112 19.97 24.38 -0.04
CA GLN A 112 19.71 25.49 0.86
C GLN A 112 18.40 25.17 1.61
N PRO A 113 18.36 25.30 2.95
CA PRO A 113 17.11 25.16 3.67
C PRO A 113 16.09 26.10 3.04
N PRO A 114 14.85 25.64 2.81
CA PRO A 114 13.83 26.48 2.22
C PRO A 114 13.76 27.81 2.99
N PRO A 115 13.55 28.95 2.30
CA PRO A 115 13.35 30.23 2.97
C PRO A 115 12.36 30.03 4.10
N ARG A 116 12.71 30.52 5.29
CA ARG A 116 11.85 30.40 6.47
C ARG A 116 10.50 30.97 6.09
N ALA A 117 9.47 30.11 6.02
CA ALA A 117 8.14 30.55 5.64
C ALA A 117 7.75 31.72 6.56
N PRO A 118 7.15 32.80 6.03
CA PRO A 118 6.74 33.93 6.84
C PRO A 118 5.89 33.42 8.02
N GLU A 119 6.27 33.81 9.24
CA GLU A 119 5.54 33.39 10.43
C GLU A 119 4.11 33.92 10.33
N LEU A 120 3.17 32.99 10.18
CA LEU A 120 1.75 33.32 10.10
C LEU A 120 1.34 34.10 11.36
N PRO A 121 0.48 35.13 11.22
CA PRO A 121 -0.13 35.80 12.36
C PRO A 121 -0.72 34.77 13.32
N GLN A 122 -0.62 35.01 14.63
CA GLN A 122 -1.03 34.06 15.65
C GLN A 122 -2.45 33.51 15.40
N LYS A 123 -3.40 34.39 15.05
CA LYS A 123 -4.78 34.02 14.73
C LYS A 123 -4.89 33.03 13.57
N ALA A 124 -4.05 33.15 12.54
CA ALA A 124 -4.05 32.22 11.40
C ALA A 124 -3.48 30.84 11.80
N ARG A 125 -2.47 30.81 12.68
CA ARG A 125 -1.92 29.56 13.23
C ARG A 125 -2.93 28.84 14.11
N GLU A 126 -3.64 29.58 14.96
CA GLU A 126 -4.71 29.03 15.81
C GLU A 126 -5.81 28.40 14.96
N MET A 127 -6.31 29.09 13.92
CA MET A 127 -7.33 28.52 13.02
C MET A 127 -6.83 27.26 12.30
N LEU A 128 -5.59 27.25 11.79
CA LEU A 128 -5.01 26.07 11.14
C LEU A 128 -4.83 24.91 12.12
N ALA A 129 -4.40 25.19 13.36
CA ALA A 129 -4.27 24.17 14.39
C ALA A 129 -5.62 23.57 14.78
N MET A 130 -6.66 24.40 14.94
CA MET A 130 -8.02 23.92 15.21
C MET A 130 -8.56 23.08 14.05
N ALA A 131 -8.33 23.49 12.80
CA ALA A 131 -8.75 22.74 11.62
C ALA A 131 -8.02 21.39 11.51
N GLU A 132 -6.74 21.32 11.85
CA GLU A 132 -5.99 20.05 11.84
C GLU A 132 -6.43 19.14 12.99
N VAL A 133 -6.71 19.67 14.18
CA VAL A 133 -7.27 18.90 15.30
C VAL A 133 -8.63 18.31 14.93
N GLU A 134 -9.51 19.08 14.31
CA GLU A 134 -10.80 18.58 13.82
C GLU A 134 -10.63 17.51 12.73
N ARG A 135 -9.67 17.70 11.82
CA ARG A 135 -9.35 16.70 10.78
C ARG A 135 -8.83 15.41 11.41
N LEU A 136 -7.96 15.50 12.41
CA LEU A 136 -7.41 14.35 13.13
C LEU A 136 -8.49 13.66 13.97
N SER A 137 -9.45 14.36 14.57
CA SER A 137 -10.58 13.72 15.26
C SER A 137 -11.45 12.95 14.27
N LYS A 138 -11.82 13.57 13.13
CA LYS A 138 -12.58 12.90 12.07
C LYS A 138 -11.86 11.69 11.48
N GLN A 139 -10.52 11.74 11.39
CA GLN A 139 -9.72 10.60 10.95
C GLN A 139 -9.58 9.53 12.04
N ALA A 140 -9.46 9.91 13.31
CA ALA A 140 -9.41 8.97 14.42
C ALA A 140 -10.75 8.26 14.65
N GLU A 141 -11.86 8.95 14.37
CA GLU A 141 -13.19 8.36 14.27
C GLU A 141 -13.28 7.29 13.16
N GLY A 142 -12.37 7.31 12.18
CA GLY A 142 -12.26 6.33 11.09
C GLY A 142 -11.04 5.42 11.21
N SER A 143 -11.11 4.40 12.08
CA SER A 143 -10.38 3.11 11.90
C SER A 143 -10.77 2.03 12.90
N ASP A 144 -11.45 2.36 14.00
CA ASP A 144 -12.05 1.37 14.90
C ASP A 144 -13.43 0.95 14.36
N SER A 145 -13.39 0.10 13.33
CA SER A 145 -14.55 -0.46 12.63
C SER A 145 -15.43 -1.39 13.48
N ASP A 146 -15.31 -1.35 14.81
CA ASP A 146 -15.94 -2.28 15.76
C ASP A 146 -16.65 -1.63 16.96
N SER A 147 -16.82 -0.30 17.04
CA SER A 147 -17.29 0.31 18.31
C SER A 147 -18.36 1.41 18.27
N ALA A 148 -18.82 1.85 17.10
CA ALA A 148 -20.00 2.72 17.02
C ALA A 148 -21.22 1.90 16.57
N PRO A 149 -22.23 1.66 17.43
CA PRO A 149 -23.49 1.06 17.01
C PRO A 149 -24.11 1.92 15.90
N PRO A 150 -24.71 1.32 14.86
CA PRO A 150 -25.37 2.10 13.84
C PRO A 150 -26.51 2.91 14.48
N GLU A 151 -26.62 4.20 14.16
CA GLU A 151 -27.67 5.06 14.73
C GLU A 151 -29.08 4.60 14.32
N GLU A 152 -29.19 3.93 13.16
CA GLU A 152 -30.46 3.47 12.61
C GLU A 152 -30.98 2.20 13.31
N LEU A 153 -32.21 2.25 13.82
CA LEU A 153 -32.84 1.16 14.58
C LEU A 153 -32.91 -0.18 13.80
N TRP A 154 -33.15 -0.14 12.49
CA TRP A 154 -33.25 -1.37 11.69
C TRP A 154 -31.89 -2.07 11.54
N LYS A 155 -30.79 -1.31 11.45
CA LYS A 155 -29.42 -1.82 11.41
C LYS A 155 -29.06 -2.50 12.73
N GLN A 156 -29.47 -1.93 13.86
CA GLN A 156 -29.28 -2.55 15.18
C GLN A 156 -30.05 -3.88 15.29
N ILE A 157 -31.29 -3.92 14.80
CA ILE A 157 -32.09 -5.15 14.77
C ILE A 157 -31.40 -6.20 13.89
N ALA A 158 -30.98 -5.85 12.67
CA ALA A 158 -30.29 -6.77 11.76
C ALA A 158 -28.99 -7.34 12.37
N ALA A 159 -28.16 -6.46 12.95
CA ALA A 159 -26.94 -6.87 13.66
C ALA A 159 -27.22 -7.81 14.85
N CYS A 160 -28.31 -7.57 15.60
CA CYS A 160 -28.73 -8.45 16.70
C CYS A 160 -29.06 -9.87 16.24
N PHE A 161 -29.56 -10.03 15.00
CA PHE A 161 -29.81 -11.33 14.37
C PHE A 161 -28.59 -11.91 13.63
N GLY A 162 -27.43 -11.26 13.70
CA GLY A 162 -26.21 -11.70 13.02
C GLY A 162 -26.22 -11.49 11.50
N LEU A 163 -27.12 -10.63 11.00
CA LEU A 163 -27.12 -10.22 9.60
C LEU A 163 -26.01 -9.19 9.35
N PRO A 164 -25.33 -9.23 8.19
CA PRO A 164 -24.29 -8.26 7.84
C PRO A 164 -24.89 -6.86 7.69
N VAL A 165 -24.31 -5.85 8.35
CA VAL A 165 -24.79 -4.47 8.32
C VAL A 165 -23.71 -3.56 7.76
N GLU A 166 -24.05 -2.78 6.75
CA GLU A 166 -23.15 -1.80 6.14
C GLU A 166 -23.18 -0.47 6.91
N PHE A 167 -21.99 0.05 7.23
CA PHE A 167 -21.77 1.32 7.92
C PHE A 167 -21.22 2.33 6.91
N ASP A 168 -21.97 3.41 6.67
CA ASP A 168 -21.60 4.57 5.85
C ASP A 168 -20.67 4.29 4.66
N GLU A 169 -21.20 3.59 3.65
CA GLU A 169 -20.51 3.49 2.36
C GLU A 169 -20.67 4.79 1.54
N PRO A 170 -19.62 5.25 0.84
CA PRO A 170 -19.77 6.30 -0.16
C PRO A 170 -20.74 5.82 -1.24
N GLU A 171 -21.78 6.60 -1.53
CA GLU A 171 -22.84 6.27 -2.49
C GLU A 171 -22.28 5.57 -3.75
N GLU A 172 -22.69 4.32 -3.98
CA GLU A 172 -22.24 3.53 -5.12
C GLU A 172 -22.51 4.31 -6.44
N GLN A 173 -21.43 4.58 -7.19
CA GLN A 173 -21.51 5.38 -8.42
C GLN A 173 -22.21 4.65 -9.58
N ARG A 174 -22.64 3.39 -9.41
CA ARG A 174 -23.23 2.56 -10.49
C ARG A 174 -24.52 1.90 -10.03
N LYS A 175 -25.57 2.00 -10.85
CA LYS A 175 -26.87 1.36 -10.58
C LYS A 175 -26.77 -0.17 -10.79
N PRO A 176 -27.11 -1.02 -9.79
CA PRO A 176 -26.93 -2.47 -9.84
C PRO A 176 -28.08 -3.18 -10.56
N TRP A 177 -28.33 -2.85 -11.84
CA TRP A 177 -29.47 -3.38 -12.61
C TRP A 177 -29.46 -4.92 -12.73
N THR A 178 -28.28 -5.54 -12.88
CA THR A 178 -28.15 -7.00 -12.97
C THR A 178 -28.64 -7.67 -11.69
N THR A 179 -28.24 -7.13 -10.54
CA THR A 179 -28.66 -7.60 -9.22
C THR A 179 -30.18 -7.48 -9.08
N TRP A 180 -30.76 -6.33 -9.44
CA TRP A 180 -32.21 -6.13 -9.37
C TRP A 180 -32.99 -7.09 -10.28
N LEU A 181 -32.54 -7.31 -11.51
CA LEU A 181 -33.19 -8.26 -12.43
C LEU A 181 -33.09 -9.70 -11.92
N LEU A 182 -31.92 -10.09 -11.40
CA LEU A 182 -31.72 -11.43 -10.84
C LEU A 182 -32.58 -11.64 -9.59
N SER A 183 -32.59 -10.69 -8.65
CA SER A 183 -33.44 -10.75 -7.46
C SER A 183 -34.93 -10.81 -7.84
N ALA A 184 -35.37 -10.01 -8.81
CA ALA A 184 -36.75 -10.07 -9.31
C ALA A 184 -37.08 -11.45 -9.92
N ALA A 185 -36.18 -12.03 -10.70
CA ALA A 185 -36.37 -13.36 -11.26
C ALA A 185 -36.46 -14.46 -10.18
N ILE A 186 -35.59 -14.40 -9.16
CA ILE A 186 -35.59 -15.33 -8.02
C ILE A 186 -36.88 -15.22 -7.21
N ILE A 187 -37.32 -13.99 -6.90
CA ILE A 187 -38.57 -13.73 -6.17
C ILE A 187 -39.76 -14.25 -6.96
N CYS A 188 -39.88 -13.92 -8.25
CA CYS A 188 -40.97 -14.38 -9.10
C CYS A 188 -41.02 -15.91 -9.18
N ALA A 189 -39.89 -16.56 -9.43
CA ALA A 189 -39.82 -18.03 -9.48
C ALA A 189 -40.21 -18.67 -8.14
N SER A 190 -39.75 -18.10 -7.03
CA SER A 190 -40.05 -18.60 -5.68
C SER A 190 -41.53 -18.45 -5.33
N LEU A 191 -42.14 -17.31 -5.64
CA LEU A 191 -43.57 -17.07 -5.42
C LEU A 191 -44.45 -18.03 -6.25
N LEU A 192 -44.06 -18.31 -7.49
CA LEU A 192 -44.74 -19.29 -8.35
C LEU A 192 -44.56 -20.73 -7.85
N ALA A 193 -43.42 -21.03 -7.19
CA ALA A 193 -43.11 -22.35 -6.66
C ALA A 193 -43.82 -22.66 -5.33
N PHE A 194 -44.11 -21.65 -4.49
CA PHE A 194 -44.68 -21.86 -3.14
C PHE A 194 -45.98 -22.69 -3.09
N PRO A 195 -46.97 -22.52 -4.00
CA PRO A 195 -48.19 -23.34 -3.99
C PRO A 195 -47.92 -24.85 -4.18
N ARG A 196 -46.78 -25.22 -4.80
CA ARG A 196 -46.38 -26.60 -5.06
C ARG A 196 -44.95 -26.85 -4.62
N LEU A 197 -44.58 -26.32 -3.45
CA LEU A 197 -43.20 -26.28 -2.99
C LEU A 197 -42.51 -27.65 -2.99
N LEU A 198 -43.20 -28.70 -2.52
CA LEU A 198 -42.62 -30.05 -2.47
C LEU A 198 -42.29 -30.60 -3.87
N GLU A 199 -43.15 -30.33 -4.86
CA GLU A 199 -42.90 -30.73 -6.25
C GLU A 199 -41.78 -29.89 -6.86
N ALA A 200 -41.76 -28.58 -6.60
CA ALA A 200 -40.73 -27.68 -7.07
C ALA A 200 -39.34 -28.07 -6.53
N VAL A 201 -39.23 -28.40 -5.25
CA VAL A 201 -37.98 -28.89 -4.63
C VAL A 201 -37.57 -30.23 -5.22
N ARG A 202 -38.53 -31.16 -5.42
CA ARG A 202 -38.23 -32.48 -6.02
C ARG A 202 -37.73 -32.39 -7.46
N HIS A 203 -38.19 -31.42 -8.24
CA HIS A 203 -37.76 -31.24 -9.63
C HIS A 203 -36.50 -30.38 -9.73
N PHE A 204 -36.49 -29.20 -9.11
CA PHE A 204 -35.50 -28.14 -9.32
C PHE A 204 -34.51 -27.96 -8.17
N GLY A 205 -34.78 -28.50 -6.98
CA GLY A 205 -33.87 -28.41 -5.83
C GLY A 205 -32.69 -29.37 -5.92
N LEU A 206 -31.54 -28.97 -5.38
CA LEU A 206 -30.35 -29.83 -5.35
C LEU A 206 -30.50 -30.88 -4.23
N ILE A 207 -30.63 -32.16 -4.61
CA ILE A 207 -30.61 -33.28 -3.68
C ILE A 207 -29.24 -33.96 -3.81
N PRO A 208 -28.38 -33.97 -2.77
CA PRO A 208 -27.00 -34.48 -2.89
C PRO A 208 -26.90 -35.91 -3.43
N ALA A 209 -27.82 -36.79 -3.01
CA ALA A 209 -27.89 -38.17 -3.48
C ALA A 209 -28.23 -38.31 -4.98
N GLN A 210 -28.71 -37.24 -5.62
CA GLN A 210 -29.12 -37.18 -7.03
C GLN A 210 -28.54 -35.94 -7.72
N ALA A 211 -27.30 -35.57 -7.41
CA ALA A 211 -26.69 -34.32 -7.89
C ALA A 211 -26.60 -34.21 -9.43
N THR A 212 -26.62 -35.32 -10.16
CA THR A 212 -26.58 -35.36 -11.64
C THR A 212 -27.97 -35.28 -12.29
N ARG A 213 -29.05 -35.16 -11.51
CA ARG A 213 -30.42 -35.02 -12.03
C ARG A 213 -30.52 -33.81 -12.95
N LEU A 214 -31.32 -33.91 -14.00
CA LEU A 214 -31.43 -32.89 -15.06
C LEU A 214 -30.05 -32.51 -15.64
N TYR A 215 -29.15 -33.47 -15.83
CA TYR A 215 -27.79 -33.23 -16.32
C TYR A 215 -26.98 -32.26 -15.45
N GLY A 216 -27.28 -32.18 -14.14
CA GLY A 216 -26.62 -31.27 -13.20
C GLY A 216 -27.22 -29.86 -13.16
N LEU A 217 -28.30 -29.57 -13.91
CA LEU A 217 -28.96 -28.27 -13.86
C LEU A 217 -29.47 -27.88 -12.47
N THR A 218 -29.68 -28.88 -11.59
CA THR A 218 -30.09 -28.64 -10.20
C THR A 218 -29.10 -27.82 -9.39
N PHE A 219 -27.83 -27.73 -9.80
CA PHE A 219 -26.85 -26.82 -9.19
C PHE A 219 -27.18 -25.34 -9.42
N VAL A 220 -27.90 -25.03 -10.50
CA VAL A 220 -28.30 -23.66 -10.85
C VAL A 220 -29.75 -23.41 -10.48
N THR A 221 -30.65 -24.34 -10.77
CA THR A 221 -32.09 -24.14 -10.49
C THR A 221 -32.41 -24.10 -9.01
N SER A 222 -31.55 -24.65 -8.13
CA SER A 222 -31.74 -24.58 -6.69
C SER A 222 -31.73 -23.15 -6.13
N PHE A 223 -31.02 -22.21 -6.77
CA PHE A 223 -31.01 -20.80 -6.38
C PHE A 223 -32.37 -20.11 -6.56
N PHE A 224 -33.28 -20.70 -7.32
CA PHE A 224 -34.62 -20.14 -7.59
C PHE A 224 -35.72 -20.77 -6.72
N VAL A 225 -35.39 -21.78 -5.91
CA VAL A 225 -36.36 -22.50 -5.07
C VAL A 225 -36.02 -22.32 -3.61
N HIS A 226 -36.91 -21.65 -2.88
CA HIS A 226 -36.75 -21.37 -1.46
C HIS A 226 -37.75 -22.14 -0.62
N ALA A 227 -37.32 -22.58 0.57
CA ALA A 227 -38.14 -23.35 1.52
C ALA A 227 -39.31 -22.55 2.12
N GLY A 228 -39.36 -21.23 1.93
CA GLY A 228 -40.44 -20.36 2.40
C GLY A 228 -40.07 -18.89 2.32
N ILE A 229 -40.99 -18.02 2.78
CA ILE A 229 -40.86 -16.56 2.70
C ILE A 229 -39.66 -16.06 3.52
N ILE A 230 -39.44 -16.57 4.74
CA ILE A 230 -38.32 -16.14 5.60
C ILE A 230 -36.97 -16.45 4.93
N HIS A 231 -36.82 -17.65 4.36
CA HIS A 231 -35.60 -18.04 3.65
C HIS A 231 -35.39 -17.20 2.38
N LEU A 232 -36.47 -16.89 1.64
CA LEU A 232 -36.39 -16.00 0.48
C LEU A 232 -35.94 -14.59 0.88
N VAL A 233 -36.56 -14.01 1.91
CA VAL A 233 -36.21 -12.66 2.39
C VAL A 233 -34.76 -12.62 2.87
N GLY A 234 -34.31 -13.63 3.62
CA GLY A 234 -32.92 -13.70 4.08
C GLY A 234 -31.89 -13.80 2.95
N ASN A 235 -32.23 -14.43 1.82
CA ASN A 235 -31.33 -14.49 0.66
C ASN A 235 -31.35 -13.22 -0.21
N MET A 236 -32.39 -12.39 -0.10
CA MET A 236 -32.52 -11.13 -0.85
C MET A 236 -32.02 -9.92 -0.04
N TYR A 237 -31.70 -10.12 1.24
CA TYR A 237 -31.02 -9.16 2.10
C TYR A 237 -29.54 -9.09 1.71
#